data_AF-Q7P0Y5-F1
#
_entry.id   AF-Q7P0Y5-F1
#
_cell.length_a   1.000
_cell.length_b   1.000
_cell.length_c   1.000
_cell.angle_alpha   90.00
_cell.angle_beta   90.00
_cell.angle_gamma   90.00
#
_symmetry.space_group_name_H-M   'P 1'
#
loop_
_entity.id
_entity.type
_entity.pdbx_description
1 polymer ?
#
loop_
_entity_poly.entity_id
_entity_poly.type
_entity_poly.pdbx_seq_one_letter_code
_entity_poly.pdbx_strand_id
1 'polypeptide(L)'
;MTNDTQNDIFIVTEKGFESLITIRARQKCEARINQFYPIWMQMNILRNGSDEDRKRMGDFIDQCRNWSNGHAPVVADLEEIQP
;
A
#
# COMPACT_ATOMS: atom_id res chain seq x y z
N MET A 1 -23.70 -19.88 -3.61
CA MET A 1 -22.76 -20.82 -4.26
C MET A 1 -21.94 -19.95 -5.21
N THR A 2 -20.78 -19.47 -4.80
CA THR A 2 -19.51 -20.21 -4.85
C THR A 2 -18.75 -20.15 -3.53
N ASN A 3 -18.35 -21.33 -3.05
CA ASN A 3 -17.33 -21.48 -2.03
C ASN A 3 -15.97 -21.24 -2.69
N ASP A 4 -15.54 -19.99 -2.76
CA ASP A 4 -14.12 -19.70 -2.95
C ASP A 4 -13.50 -19.56 -1.57
N THR A 5 -13.22 -20.71 -0.95
CA THR A 5 -12.14 -20.80 0.03
C THR A 5 -10.87 -20.35 -0.70
N GLN A 6 -10.60 -19.05 -0.63
CA GLN A 6 -9.32 -18.47 -1.01
C GLN A 6 -8.28 -19.26 -0.21
N ASN A 7 -7.59 -20.18 -0.88
CA ASN A 7 -6.61 -21.02 -0.25
C ASN A 7 -5.41 -20.10 0.04
N ASP A 8 -5.43 -19.46 1.21
CA ASP A 8 -4.39 -18.53 1.62
C ASP A 8 -3.06 -19.29 1.66
N ILE A 9 -2.18 -18.98 0.70
CA ILE A 9 -0.84 -19.53 0.67
C ILE A 9 -0.06 -18.80 1.75
N PHE A 10 0.31 -19.51 2.81
CA PHE A 10 1.16 -18.97 3.85
C PHE A 10 2.63 -19.32 3.59
N ILE A 11 3.52 -18.36 3.85
CA ILE A 11 4.97 -18.53 3.73
C ILE A 11 5.68 -18.07 5.00
N VAL A 12 6.88 -18.61 5.24
CA VAL A 12 7.76 -18.16 6.31
C VAL A 12 8.59 -16.97 5.80
N THR A 13 8.54 -15.86 6.53
CA THR A 13 9.39 -14.67 6.31
C THR A 13 10.22 -14.40 7.57
N GLU A 14 11.04 -13.35 7.55
CA GLU A 14 11.74 -12.84 8.74
C GLU A 14 10.77 -12.40 9.86
N LYS A 15 9.51 -12.10 9.52
CA LYS A 15 8.46 -11.70 10.47
C LYS A 15 7.63 -12.89 10.97
N GLY A 16 7.95 -14.11 10.53
CA GLY A 16 7.23 -15.33 10.88
C GLY A 16 6.30 -15.82 9.76
N PHE A 17 5.18 -16.41 10.14
CA PHE A 17 4.23 -17.01 9.18
C PHE A 17 3.28 -15.94 8.64
N GLU A 18 3.31 -15.67 7.33
CA GLU A 18 2.53 -14.59 6.69
C GLU A 18 1.78 -15.10 5.45
N SER A 19 0.59 -14.52 5.17
CA SER A 19 -0.14 -14.79 3.93
C SER A 19 0.54 -14.13 2.74
N LEU A 20 0.72 -14.88 1.65
CA LEU A 20 1.25 -14.40 0.38
C LEU A 20 0.39 -13.26 -0.20
N ILE A 21 -0.92 -13.28 0.04
CA ILE A 21 -1.84 -12.21 -0.39
C ILE A 21 -1.47 -10.91 0.33
N THR A 22 -1.31 -10.95 1.65
CA THR A 22 -0.90 -9.80 2.45
C THR A 22 0.47 -9.26 2.00
N ILE A 23 1.44 -10.12 1.74
CA ILE A 23 2.77 -9.72 1.28
C ILE A 23 2.68 -9.00 -0.06
N ARG A 24 1.95 -9.56 -1.02
CA ARG A 24 1.78 -8.95 -2.35
C ARG A 24 1.02 -7.62 -2.28
N ALA A 25 0.02 -7.51 -1.42
CA ALA A 25 -0.69 -6.25 -1.20
C ALA A 25 0.28 -5.15 -0.72
N ARG A 26 1.11 -5.44 0.29
CA ARG A 26 2.11 -4.49 0.79
C ARG A 26 3.13 -4.08 -0.29
N GLN A 27 3.60 -5.03 -1.10
CA GLN A 27 4.51 -4.74 -2.22
C GLN A 27 3.87 -3.84 -3.28
N LYS A 28 2.59 -4.07 -3.62
CA LYS A 28 1.86 -3.23 -4.58
C LYS A 28 1.61 -1.82 -4.03
N CYS A 29 1.23 -1.72 -2.76
CA CYS A 29 1.10 -0.43 -2.08
C CYS A 29 2.42 0.35 -2.11
N GLU A 30 3.55 -0.29 -1.83
CA GLU A 30 4.87 0.35 -1.89
C GLU A 30 5.21 0.83 -3.31
N ALA A 31 4.99 -0.02 -4.32
CA ALA A 31 5.20 0.36 -5.71
C ALA A 31 4.32 1.56 -6.12
N ARG A 32 3.05 1.57 -5.69
CA ARG A 32 2.11 2.67 -5.95
C ARG A 32 2.54 3.97 -5.28
N ILE A 33 2.98 3.91 -4.02
CA ILE A 33 3.54 5.07 -3.32
C ILE A 33 4.76 5.60 -4.07
N ASN A 34 5.70 4.73 -4.45
CA ASN A 34 6.92 5.12 -5.16
C ASN A 34 6.67 5.66 -6.56
N GLN A 35 5.56 5.31 -7.21
CA GLN A 35 5.17 5.85 -8.52
C GLN A 35 4.86 7.36 -8.46
N PHE A 36 4.15 7.81 -7.44
CA PHE A 36 3.71 9.21 -7.31
C PHE A 36 4.60 10.04 -6.39
N TYR A 37 5.11 9.42 -5.32
CA TYR A 37 5.99 10.03 -4.34
C TYR A 37 7.22 9.14 -4.14
N PRO A 38 8.20 9.14 -5.05
CA PRO A 38 9.47 8.46 -4.81
C PRO A 38 10.17 9.02 -3.57
N ILE A 39 11.04 8.24 -2.93
CA ILE A 39 11.68 8.59 -1.65
C ILE A 39 12.31 9.99 -1.66
N TRP A 40 13.04 10.37 -2.72
CA TRP A 40 13.66 11.70 -2.81
C TRP A 40 12.62 12.84 -2.76
N MET A 41 11.44 12.62 -3.36
CA MET A 41 10.34 13.58 -3.38
C MET A 41 9.68 13.66 -2.00
N GLN A 42 9.46 12.52 -1.35
CA GLN A 42 8.94 12.47 0.02
C GLN A 42 9.86 13.27 0.97
N MET A 43 11.17 13.03 0.90
CA MET A 43 12.16 13.73 1.73
C MET A 43 12.19 15.24 1.44
N ASN A 44 12.02 15.65 0.18
CA ASN A 44 11.90 17.06 -0.17
C ASN A 44 10.63 17.67 0.45
N ILE A 45 9.46 17.07 0.25
CA ILE A 45 8.18 17.55 0.82
C ILE A 45 8.27 17.66 2.34
N LEU A 46 8.86 16.68 3.02
CA LEU A 46 9.07 16.73 4.48
C LEU A 46 10.04 17.84 4.92
N ARG A 47 11.04 18.15 4.11
CA ARG A 47 12.05 19.16 4.44
C ARG A 47 11.58 20.58 4.19
N ASN A 48 10.97 20.84 3.03
CA ASN A 48 10.64 22.21 2.58
C ASN A 48 9.29 22.34 1.86
N GLY A 49 8.48 21.29 1.80
CA GLY A 49 7.14 21.35 1.24
C GLY A 49 6.18 22.15 2.14
N SER A 50 5.14 22.69 1.50
CA SER A 50 4.02 23.33 2.19
C SER A 50 3.28 22.34 3.10
N ASP A 51 2.50 22.85 4.05
CA ASP A 51 1.65 22.00 4.89
C ASP A 51 0.61 21.25 4.04
N GLU A 52 0.11 21.89 2.98
CA GLU A 52 -0.80 21.27 2.01
C GLU A 52 -0.15 20.12 1.25
N ASP A 53 1.11 20.25 0.82
CA ASP A 53 1.83 19.18 0.12
C ASP A 53 2.14 18.01 1.04
N ARG A 54 2.54 18.29 2.29
CA ARG A 54 2.74 17.26 3.32
C ARG A 54 1.44 16.51 3.59
N LYS A 55 0.32 17.25 3.70
CA LYS A 55 -0.99 16.66 3.93
C LYS A 55 -1.42 15.79 2.73
N ARG A 56 -1.32 16.29 1.50
CA ARG A 56 -1.68 15.54 0.29
C ARG A 56 -0.90 14.23 0.18
N MET A 57 0.42 14.31 0.36
CA MET A 57 1.28 13.12 0.36
C MET A 57 0.92 12.15 1.48
N GLY A 58 0.68 12.65 2.69
CA GLY A 58 0.27 11.83 3.83
C GLY A 58 -1.06 11.11 3.59
N ASP A 59 -2.09 11.84 3.17
CA ASP A 59 -3.42 11.29 2.87
C ASP A 59 -3.34 10.20 1.79
N PHE A 60 -2.52 10.39 0.76
CA PHE A 60 -2.32 9.38 -0.30
C PHE A 60 -1.63 8.12 0.22
N ILE A 61 -0.55 8.27 0.99
CA ILE A 61 0.19 7.15 1.59
C ILE A 61 -0.72 6.37 2.54
N ASP A 62 -1.52 7.06 3.36
CA ASP A 62 -2.43 6.45 4.31
C ASP A 62 -3.52 5.66 3.61
N GLN A 63 -4.09 6.18 2.52
CA GLN A 63 -5.06 5.43 1.69
C GLN A 63 -4.43 4.15 1.12
N CYS A 64 -3.22 4.22 0.56
CA CYS A 64 -2.52 3.03 0.05
C CYS A 64 -2.27 2.00 1.17
N ARG A 65 -1.85 2.47 2.35
CA ARG A 65 -1.59 1.60 3.52
C ARG A 65 -2.86 0.95 4.05
N ASN A 66 -3.95 1.72 4.15
CA ASN A 66 -5.25 1.23 4.55
C ASN A 66 -5.74 0.13 3.60
N TRP A 67 -5.60 0.32 2.29
CA TRP A 67 -5.87 -0.71 1.29
C TRP A 67 -5.01 -1.97 1.53
N SER A 68 -3.71 -1.83 1.71
CA SER A 68 -2.80 -2.99 1.87
C SER A 68 -3.04 -3.79 3.16
N ASN A 69 -3.61 -3.15 4.18
CA ASN A 69 -3.95 -3.77 5.46
C ASN A 69 -5.40 -4.28 5.50
N GLY A 70 -6.19 -4.03 4.44
CA GLY A 70 -7.56 -4.51 4.31
C GLY A 70 -7.64 -6.03 4.16
N HIS A 71 -8.83 -6.59 4.37
CA HIS A 71 -9.10 -8.00 4.15
C HIS A 71 -9.33 -8.25 2.65
N ALA A 72 -8.61 -9.21 2.07
CA ALA A 72 -8.68 -9.57 0.64
C ALA A 72 -8.61 -8.36 -0.32
N PRO A 73 -7.51 -7.58 -0.31
CA PRO A 73 -7.40 -6.35 -1.09
C PRO A 73 -7.49 -6.60 -2.60
N VAL A 74 -8.44 -5.94 -3.27
CA VAL A 74 -8.63 -6.01 -4.71
C VAL A 74 -7.72 -4.98 -5.38
N VAL A 75 -7.02 -5.39 -6.44
CA VAL A 75 -6.00 -4.56 -7.09
C VAL A 75 -6.59 -3.34 -7.78
N ALA A 76 -7.80 -3.46 -8.35
CA ALA A 76 -8.49 -2.35 -8.99
C ALA A 76 -8.70 -1.18 -8.01
N ASP A 77 -9.06 -1.46 -6.76
CA ASP A 77 -9.26 -0.45 -5.71
C ASP A 77 -7.98 0.38 -5.45
N LEU A 78 -6.79 -0.24 -5.59
CA LEU A 78 -5.51 0.49 -5.45
C LEU A 78 -5.29 1.49 -6.59
N GLU A 79 -5.72 1.14 -7.81
CA GLU A 79 -5.53 1.97 -9.00
C GLU A 79 -6.40 3.23 -8.97
N GLU A 80 -7.50 3.19 -8.22
CA GLU A 80 -8.40 4.32 -7.97
C GLU A 80 -7.83 5.31 -6.94
N ILE A 81 -6.87 4.91 -6.10
CA ILE A 81 -6.21 5.81 -5.15
C ILE A 81 -5.28 6.74 -5.93
N GLN A 82 -5.56 8.04 -5.84
CA GLN A 82 -4.83 9.15 -6.47
C GLN A 82 -4.34 10.15 -5.42
N PRO A 83 -3.20 10.81 -5.64
CA PRO A 83 -2.71 11.91 -4.79
C PRO A 83 -3.63 13.12 -4.72
#